data_AF-A0A139IGT1-F1
#
_entry.id   AF-A0A139IGT1-F1
#
_cell.length_a   1.000
_cell.length_b   1.000
_cell.length_c   1.000
_cell.angle_alpha   90.00
_cell.angle_beta   90.00
_cell.angle_gamma   90.00
#
_symmetry.space_group_name_H-M   'P 1'
#
loop_
_entity.id
_entity.type
_entity.pdbx_description
1 polymer ?
#
loop_
_entity_poly.entity_id
_entity_poly.type
_entity_poly.pdbx_seq_one_letter_code
_entity_poly.pdbx_strand_id
1 'polypeptide(L)'
;MSSMAAIILVSFFGNILAVSAAPATSQVDPNFFPGVQTGLGSWFRANNRDDHTVGHSWCNYEYHDDDLIFAPCLKAMGGATYYTDKKKWKESIAKYCGLEAKVTDPSTGKSMLLYVGDSFEDAYCRGPGWIDIMIGPFKQLHGDPKGNKNYDINNVHWELTGKKNPRYSAP
;
A
#
# COMPACT_ATOMS: atom_id res chain seq x y z
N MET A 1 -0.16 44.50 70.80
CA MET A 1 -1.33 44.66 69.90
C MET A 1 -0.78 44.87 68.50
N SER A 2 -0.81 43.85 67.64
CA SER A 2 -0.63 44.02 66.20
C SER A 2 -1.29 42.85 65.47
N SER A 3 -2.02 43.18 64.42
CA SER A 3 -3.04 42.40 63.75
C SER A 3 -2.54 41.28 62.84
N MET A 4 -3.47 40.34 62.62
CA MET A 4 -3.64 39.34 61.58
C MET A 4 -3.00 39.61 60.20
N ALA A 5 -2.60 38.53 59.53
CA ALA A 5 -3.00 38.24 58.15
C ALA A 5 -2.92 36.73 57.88
N ALA A 6 -4.08 36.10 57.69
CA ALA A 6 -4.20 34.73 57.20
C ALA A 6 -4.04 34.73 55.67
N ILE A 7 -3.10 33.95 55.15
CA ILE A 7 -2.91 33.74 53.71
C ILE A 7 -3.83 32.57 53.30
N ILE A 8 -4.89 32.88 52.56
CA ILE A 8 -5.73 31.88 51.89
C ILE A 8 -5.03 31.47 50.60
N LEU A 9 -4.56 30.22 50.55
CA LEU A 9 -4.08 29.59 49.32
C LEU A 9 -5.29 29.15 48.49
N VAL A 10 -5.56 29.80 47.37
CA VAL A 10 -6.57 29.35 46.40
C VAL A 10 -5.88 28.42 45.40
N SER A 11 -6.10 27.12 45.54
CA SER A 11 -5.62 26.10 44.61
C SER A 11 -6.46 26.13 43.32
N PHE A 12 -5.89 26.63 42.23
CA PHE A 12 -6.47 26.48 40.89
C PHE A 12 -6.25 25.05 40.39
N PHE A 13 -7.26 24.20 40.55
CA PHE A 13 -7.34 22.95 39.78
C PHE A 13 -7.74 23.29 38.34
N GLY A 14 -6.74 23.50 37.49
CA GLY A 14 -6.94 23.55 36.04
C GLY A 14 -7.31 22.17 35.53
N ASN A 15 -8.57 21.99 35.13
CA ASN A 15 -9.00 20.83 34.36
C ASN A 15 -8.32 20.86 32.98
N ILE A 16 -7.20 20.16 32.84
CA ILE A 16 -6.61 19.89 31.54
C ILE A 16 -7.46 18.81 30.87
N LEU A 17 -8.36 19.22 29.97
CA LEU A 17 -9.00 18.31 29.04
C LEU A 17 -7.90 17.72 28.15
N ALA A 18 -7.60 16.44 28.34
CA ALA A 18 -6.77 15.69 27.42
C ALA A 18 -7.50 15.61 26.07
N VAL A 19 -7.13 16.48 25.13
CA VAL A 19 -7.47 16.31 23.72
C VAL A 19 -6.71 15.07 23.24
N SER A 20 -7.41 13.95 23.18
CA SER A 20 -6.97 12.80 22.40
C SER A 20 -6.95 13.25 20.93
N ALA A 21 -5.76 13.57 20.43
CA ALA A 21 -5.56 13.71 19.00
C ALA A 21 -5.78 12.32 18.39
N ALA A 22 -6.90 12.14 17.68
CA ALA A 22 -7.05 11.00 16.81
C ALA A 22 -5.84 10.95 15.88
N PRO A 23 -5.18 9.79 15.69
CA PRO A 23 -4.07 9.69 14.76
C PRO A 23 -4.58 10.18 13.41
N ALA A 24 -3.88 11.14 12.82
CA ALA A 24 -4.15 11.63 11.48
C ALA A 24 -3.99 10.44 10.53
N THR A 25 -5.11 9.78 10.20
CA THR A 25 -5.15 8.95 9.02
C THR A 25 -4.97 9.92 7.87
N SER A 26 -3.81 9.87 7.20
CA SER A 26 -3.64 10.56 5.93
C SER A 26 -4.69 9.97 5.00
N GLN A 27 -5.87 10.60 4.94
CA GLN A 27 -6.95 10.20 4.07
C GLN A 27 -6.40 10.28 2.65
N VAL A 28 -6.18 9.11 2.08
CA VAL A 28 -5.72 8.93 0.72
C VAL A 28 -6.83 9.44 -0.18
N ASP A 29 -6.49 10.28 -1.16
CA ASP A 29 -7.46 10.76 -2.14
C ASP A 29 -8.06 9.56 -2.90
N PRO A 30 -9.36 9.24 -2.70
CA PRO A 30 -10.00 8.08 -3.30
C PRO A 30 -10.23 8.24 -4.82
N ASN A 31 -9.89 9.40 -5.40
CA ASN A 31 -9.99 9.62 -6.84
C ASN A 31 -8.85 8.94 -7.63
N PHE A 32 -7.82 8.41 -6.96
CA PHE A 32 -6.80 7.59 -7.60
C PHE A 32 -7.23 6.12 -7.55
N PHE A 33 -7.49 5.52 -8.72
CA PHE A 33 -8.17 4.22 -8.84
C PHE A 33 -9.60 4.25 -8.27
N PRO A 34 -10.52 5.04 -8.86
CA PRO A 34 -11.86 5.19 -8.33
C PRO A 34 -12.65 3.89 -8.46
N GLY A 35 -13.21 3.45 -7.33
CA GLY A 35 -14.04 2.24 -7.26
C GLY A 35 -13.28 0.95 -7.57
N VAL A 36 -14.05 -0.09 -7.88
CA VAL A 36 -13.49 -1.42 -8.19
C VAL A 36 -12.74 -1.36 -9.51
N GLN A 37 -11.48 -1.77 -9.46
CA GLN A 37 -10.65 -2.03 -10.61
C GLN A 37 -10.77 -3.50 -11.02
N THR A 38 -10.76 -3.77 -12.32
CA THR A 38 -10.78 -5.12 -12.89
C THR A 38 -9.67 -5.28 -13.91
N GLY A 39 -8.96 -6.41 -13.86
CA GLY A 39 -7.88 -6.69 -14.79
C GLY A 39 -7.35 -8.12 -14.71
N LEU A 40 -6.17 -8.33 -15.26
CA LEU A 40 -5.40 -9.56 -15.04
C LEU A 40 -4.60 -9.41 -13.74
N GLY A 41 -4.59 -10.47 -12.93
CA GLY A 41 -3.74 -10.59 -11.75
C GLY A 41 -2.65 -11.62 -12.00
N SER A 42 -1.44 -11.18 -12.33
CA SER A 42 -0.27 -12.06 -12.48
C SER A 42 0.45 -12.23 -11.15
N TRP A 43 1.62 -12.87 -11.18
CA TRP A 43 2.47 -13.03 -10.01
C TRP A 43 3.97 -12.82 -10.27
N PHE A 44 4.64 -12.35 -9.21
CA PHE A 44 6.09 -12.17 -9.18
C PHE A 44 6.71 -12.62 -7.86
N ARG A 45 8.00 -12.94 -7.91
CA ARG A 45 8.88 -13.24 -6.77
C ARG A 45 9.71 -12.00 -6.45
N ALA A 46 10.04 -11.79 -5.18
CA ALA A 46 10.75 -10.60 -4.73
C ALA A 46 12.20 -10.51 -5.22
N ASN A 47 12.86 -11.65 -5.45
CA ASN A 47 14.23 -11.69 -5.97
C ASN A 47 14.36 -12.81 -7.01
N ASN A 48 13.99 -12.50 -8.25
CA ASN A 48 14.07 -13.44 -9.35
C ASN A 48 14.32 -12.73 -10.68
N ARG A 49 15.35 -13.18 -11.39
CA ARG A 49 15.73 -12.61 -12.69
C ARG A 49 14.62 -12.70 -13.73
N ASP A 50 13.87 -13.79 -13.77
CA ASP A 50 12.81 -14.00 -14.76
C ASP A 50 11.59 -13.09 -14.50
N ASP A 51 11.53 -12.49 -13.30
CA ASP A 51 10.49 -11.55 -12.87
C ASP A 51 11.01 -10.09 -12.86
N HIS A 52 12.25 -9.88 -13.32
CA HIS A 52 12.94 -8.58 -13.29
C HIS A 52 13.07 -7.94 -11.90
N THR A 53 13.07 -8.75 -10.84
CA THR A 53 13.17 -8.29 -9.45
C THR A 53 14.54 -8.58 -8.83
N VAL A 54 14.91 -7.78 -7.83
CA VAL A 54 16.27 -7.77 -7.23
C VAL A 54 16.27 -7.76 -5.69
N GLY A 55 15.14 -8.07 -5.06
CA GLY A 55 15.00 -8.02 -3.60
C GLY A 55 14.75 -6.61 -3.03
N HIS A 56 14.62 -5.59 -3.88
CA HIS A 56 14.26 -4.23 -3.48
C HIS A 56 13.12 -3.69 -4.35
N SER A 57 12.08 -3.17 -3.71
CA SER A 57 10.87 -2.68 -4.40
C SER A 57 11.04 -1.29 -5.00
N TRP A 58 10.18 -0.95 -5.97
CA TRP A 58 10.03 0.43 -6.47
C TRP A 58 9.64 1.43 -5.37
N CYS A 59 9.01 0.96 -4.30
CA CYS A 59 8.68 1.73 -3.10
C CYS A 59 9.87 1.97 -2.16
N ASN A 60 11.08 1.55 -2.57
CA ASN A 60 12.35 1.79 -1.90
C ASN A 60 12.53 1.08 -0.56
N TYR A 61 12.10 -0.17 -0.47
CA TYR A 61 12.36 -1.05 0.67
C TYR A 61 12.64 -2.49 0.23
N GLU A 62 13.35 -3.25 1.06
CA GLU A 62 13.57 -4.68 0.85
C GLU A 62 12.27 -5.45 1.05
N TYR A 63 11.98 -6.36 0.12
CA TYR A 63 10.76 -7.15 0.10
C TYR A 63 11.03 -8.64 -0.13
N HIS A 64 10.07 -9.47 0.26
CA HIS A 64 10.18 -10.92 0.29
C HIS A 64 8.94 -11.58 -0.32
N ASP A 65 9.08 -12.84 -0.73
CA ASP A 65 8.03 -13.62 -1.40
C ASP A 65 6.72 -13.75 -0.58
N ASP A 66 6.76 -13.54 0.74
CA ASP A 66 5.59 -13.61 1.62
C ASP A 66 5.04 -12.23 2.04
N ASP A 67 5.62 -11.13 1.57
CA ASP A 67 5.08 -9.79 1.85
C ASP A 67 3.69 -9.63 1.20
N LEU A 68 2.76 -9.00 1.95
CA LEU A 68 1.36 -8.84 1.55
C LEU A 68 1.18 -7.71 0.54
N ILE A 69 1.91 -7.74 -0.56
CA ILE A 69 1.93 -6.64 -1.53
C ILE A 69 1.43 -7.05 -2.91
N PHE A 70 1.06 -6.04 -3.68
CA PHE A 70 0.83 -6.12 -5.11
C PHE A 70 1.41 -4.88 -5.80
N ALA A 71 1.56 -4.97 -7.11
CA ALA A 71 2.15 -3.95 -7.96
C ALA A 71 1.13 -3.54 -9.04
N PRO A 72 0.52 -2.34 -8.93
CA PRO A 72 -0.20 -1.74 -10.04
C PRO A 72 0.74 -1.38 -11.19
N CYS A 73 0.19 -1.23 -12.40
CA CYS A 73 0.95 -0.75 -13.55
C CYS A 73 1.62 0.61 -13.29
N LEU A 74 2.90 0.74 -13.63
CA LEU A 74 3.70 1.93 -13.38
C LEU A 74 3.07 3.21 -13.98
N LYS A 75 2.54 3.17 -15.21
CA LYS A 75 1.83 4.30 -15.83
C LYS A 75 0.62 4.76 -15.02
N ALA A 76 -0.12 3.84 -14.41
CA ALA A 76 -1.28 4.18 -13.57
C ALA A 76 -0.86 4.91 -12.28
N MET A 77 0.41 4.75 -11.86
CA MET A 77 1.02 5.43 -10.71
C MET A 77 1.90 6.63 -11.10
N GLY A 78 1.76 7.14 -12.33
CA GLY A 78 2.44 8.34 -12.82
C GLY A 78 3.70 8.11 -13.64
N GLY A 79 4.10 6.86 -13.88
CA GLY A 79 5.10 6.51 -14.90
C GLY A 79 6.57 6.78 -14.55
N ALA A 80 6.86 7.31 -13.35
CA ALA A 80 8.20 7.72 -12.96
C ALA A 80 8.95 6.64 -12.14
N THR A 81 10.24 6.52 -12.39
CA THR A 81 11.18 5.70 -11.60
C THR A 81 12.27 6.59 -11.01
N TYR A 82 13.04 6.07 -10.05
CA TYR A 82 14.19 6.78 -9.50
C TYR A 82 15.16 7.29 -10.59
N TYR A 83 15.37 6.49 -11.64
CA TYR A 83 16.33 6.79 -12.71
C TYR A 83 15.76 7.64 -13.84
N THR A 84 14.44 7.64 -14.04
CA THR A 84 13.80 8.43 -15.12
C THR A 84 13.39 9.82 -14.68
N ASP A 85 12.80 9.96 -13.48
CA ASP A 85 12.43 11.25 -12.89
C ASP A 85 12.35 11.10 -11.36
N LYS A 86 13.46 11.33 -10.68
CA LYS A 86 13.57 11.15 -9.22
C LYS A 86 12.58 12.00 -8.43
N LYS A 87 12.23 13.20 -8.91
CA LYS A 87 11.30 14.07 -8.20
C LYS A 87 9.88 13.51 -8.27
N LYS A 88 9.41 13.19 -9.48
CA LYS A 88 8.08 12.58 -9.65
C LYS A 88 8.00 11.21 -9.00
N TRP A 89 9.06 10.42 -9.07
CA TRP A 89 9.11 9.13 -8.38
C TRP A 89 8.91 9.29 -6.87
N LYS A 90 9.59 10.26 -6.22
CA LYS A 90 9.38 10.54 -4.80
C LYS A 90 7.93 10.95 -4.48
N GLU A 91 7.33 11.79 -5.32
CA GLU A 91 5.93 12.19 -5.19
C GLU A 91 5.00 10.97 -5.33
N SER A 92 5.26 10.10 -6.30
CA SER A 92 4.47 8.89 -6.54
C SER A 92 4.62 7.87 -5.39
N ILE A 93 5.81 7.57 -4.89
CA ILE A 93 5.96 6.60 -3.80
C ILE A 93 5.32 7.12 -2.50
N ALA A 94 5.41 8.42 -2.22
CA ALA A 94 4.75 9.03 -1.06
C ALA A 94 3.22 8.91 -1.16
N LYS A 95 2.70 8.99 -2.38
CA LYS A 95 1.28 8.90 -2.68
C LYS A 95 0.74 7.47 -2.66
N TYR A 96 1.41 6.54 -3.35
CA TYR A 96 0.87 5.20 -3.64
C TYR A 96 1.41 4.09 -2.73
N CYS A 97 2.66 4.15 -2.28
CA CYS A 97 3.23 3.03 -1.53
C CYS A 97 2.53 2.88 -0.17
N GLY A 98 2.17 1.64 0.18
CA GLY A 98 1.49 1.27 1.40
C GLY A 98 -0.02 1.41 1.36
N LEU A 99 -0.62 1.91 0.26
CA LEU A 99 -2.06 1.96 0.11
C LEU A 99 -2.66 0.56 0.18
N GLU A 100 -3.65 0.39 1.06
CA GLU A 100 -4.33 -0.89 1.26
C GLU A 100 -5.44 -1.07 0.22
N ALA A 101 -5.49 -2.26 -0.36
CA ALA A 101 -6.55 -2.69 -1.26
C ALA A 101 -7.14 -4.02 -0.80
N LYS A 102 -8.45 -4.18 -0.99
CA LYS A 102 -9.07 -5.50 -0.96
C LYS A 102 -8.95 -6.10 -2.35
N VAL A 103 -8.17 -7.18 -2.47
CA VAL A 103 -7.95 -7.91 -3.73
C VAL A 103 -8.72 -9.23 -3.69
N THR A 104 -9.44 -9.54 -4.77
CA THR A 104 -10.34 -10.69 -4.86
C THR A 104 -10.10 -11.45 -6.16
N ASP A 105 -9.90 -12.75 -6.04
CA ASP A 105 -9.96 -13.68 -7.16
C ASP A 105 -11.40 -14.21 -7.28
N PRO A 106 -12.17 -13.80 -8.30
CA PRO A 106 -13.54 -14.25 -8.45
C PRO A 106 -13.67 -15.74 -8.77
N SER A 107 -12.62 -16.39 -9.31
CA SER A 107 -12.66 -17.81 -9.67
C SER A 107 -12.62 -18.73 -8.45
N THR A 108 -11.96 -18.31 -7.37
CA THR A 108 -11.91 -19.02 -6.10
C THR A 108 -12.85 -18.44 -5.04
N GLY A 109 -13.34 -17.20 -5.25
CA GLY A 109 -14.14 -16.45 -4.29
C GLY A 109 -13.34 -15.92 -3.09
N LYS A 110 -12.01 -16.05 -3.12
CA LYS A 110 -11.14 -15.60 -2.03
C LYS A 110 -10.80 -14.13 -2.18
N SER A 111 -10.69 -13.45 -1.03
CA SER A 111 -10.23 -12.07 -0.93
C SER A 111 -9.15 -11.94 0.14
N MET A 112 -8.27 -10.97 -0.02
CA MET A 112 -7.29 -10.56 0.98
C MET A 112 -6.99 -9.06 0.92
N LEU A 113 -6.48 -8.53 2.03
CA LEU A 113 -5.93 -7.19 2.06
C LEU A 113 -4.47 -7.25 1.60
N LEU A 114 -4.17 -6.49 0.56
CA LEU A 114 -2.82 -6.30 0.04
C LEU A 114 -2.46 -4.82 0.03
N TYR A 115 -1.18 -4.53 -0.06
CA TYR A 115 -0.66 -3.18 -0.06
C TYR A 115 0.07 -2.89 -1.36
N VAL A 116 -0.11 -1.69 -1.92
CA VAL A 116 0.71 -1.24 -3.05
C VAL A 116 2.15 -1.20 -2.58
N GLY A 117 2.98 -2.10 -3.07
CA GLY A 117 4.35 -2.28 -2.59
C GLY A 117 5.42 -2.25 -3.65
N ASP A 118 5.04 -2.32 -4.93
CA ASP A 118 5.96 -2.22 -6.06
C ASP A 118 5.23 -1.63 -7.27
N SER A 119 5.89 -1.55 -8.42
CA SER A 119 5.29 -1.16 -9.70
C SER A 119 5.44 -2.26 -10.75
N PHE A 120 4.36 -2.54 -11.48
CA PHE A 120 4.36 -3.53 -12.56
C PHE A 120 4.79 -2.90 -13.89
N GLU A 121 5.64 -3.60 -14.64
CA GLU A 121 6.17 -3.14 -15.91
C GLU A 121 5.06 -2.97 -16.97
N ASP A 122 4.98 -1.76 -17.53
CA ASP A 122 3.89 -1.38 -18.43
C ASP A 122 3.83 -2.20 -19.74
N ALA A 123 4.93 -2.87 -20.12
CA ALA A 123 4.97 -3.74 -21.29
C ALA A 123 3.98 -4.92 -21.20
N TYR A 124 3.63 -5.33 -19.98
CA TYR A 124 2.68 -6.41 -19.69
C TYR A 124 1.30 -5.91 -19.28
N CYS A 125 1.14 -4.59 -19.12
CA CYS A 125 -0.12 -3.96 -18.73
C CYS A 125 -1.00 -3.58 -19.92
N ARG A 126 -2.25 -4.06 -19.92
CA ARG A 126 -3.26 -3.63 -20.92
C ARG A 126 -4.33 -2.68 -20.37
N GLY A 127 -4.33 -2.44 -19.07
CA GLY A 127 -5.27 -1.52 -18.43
C GLY A 127 -4.87 -1.19 -16.99
N PRO A 128 -5.44 -0.13 -16.40
CA PRO A 128 -5.05 0.36 -15.07
C PRO A 128 -5.41 -0.59 -13.92
N GLY A 129 -6.36 -1.51 -14.14
CA GLY A 129 -6.73 -2.53 -13.15
C GLY A 129 -5.85 -3.78 -13.15
N TRP A 130 -4.87 -3.87 -14.06
CA TRP A 130 -3.92 -4.98 -14.10
C TRP A 130 -2.91 -4.84 -12.96
N ILE A 131 -2.62 -5.95 -12.31
CA ILE A 131 -1.73 -6.00 -11.15
C ILE A 131 -0.85 -7.23 -11.22
N ASP A 132 0.33 -7.10 -10.61
CA ASP A 132 1.22 -8.23 -10.34
C ASP A 132 1.24 -8.47 -8.83
N ILE A 133 0.96 -9.70 -8.39
CA ILE A 133 0.78 -10.02 -6.96
C ILE A 133 2.02 -10.77 -6.47
N MET A 134 2.52 -10.41 -5.28
CA MET A 134 3.63 -11.16 -4.70
C MET A 134 3.25 -12.64 -4.57
N ILE A 135 4.19 -13.54 -4.86
CA ILE A 135 3.91 -14.96 -5.05
C ILE A 135 3.25 -15.63 -3.83
N GLY A 136 3.65 -15.32 -2.60
CA GLY A 136 3.05 -15.86 -1.39
C GLY A 136 1.56 -15.55 -1.28
N PRO A 137 1.15 -14.26 -1.32
CA PRO A 137 -0.26 -13.89 -1.40
C PRO A 137 -1.01 -14.45 -2.62
N PHE A 138 -0.38 -14.48 -3.80
CA PHE A 138 -0.99 -15.07 -4.99
C PHE A 138 -1.35 -16.55 -4.77
N LYS A 139 -0.45 -17.34 -4.15
CA LYS A 139 -0.70 -18.74 -3.81
C LYS A 139 -1.91 -18.92 -2.89
N GLN A 140 -2.14 -17.98 -1.98
CA GLN A 140 -3.27 -18.02 -1.07
C GLN A 140 -4.59 -17.67 -1.76
N LEU A 141 -4.57 -16.66 -2.65
CA LEU A 141 -5.72 -16.24 -3.46
C LEU A 141 -6.12 -17.27 -4.52
N HIS A 142 -5.17 -17.71 -5.34
CA HIS A 142 -5.47 -18.44 -6.58
C HIS A 142 -4.92 -19.87 -6.60
N GLY A 143 -3.77 -20.10 -5.96
CA GLY A 143 -3.08 -21.39 -5.92
C GLY A 143 -1.65 -21.32 -6.44
N ASP A 144 -0.90 -22.41 -6.28
CA ASP A 144 0.52 -22.44 -6.66
C ASP A 144 0.70 -22.54 -8.19
N PRO A 145 1.29 -21.51 -8.85
CA PRO A 145 1.52 -21.54 -10.29
C PRO A 145 2.59 -22.55 -10.70
N LYS A 146 3.38 -23.10 -9.76
CA LYS A 146 4.49 -24.05 -10.02
C LYS A 146 5.45 -23.56 -11.11
N GLY A 147 5.68 -22.24 -11.17
CA GLY A 147 6.54 -21.61 -12.16
C GLY A 147 5.88 -21.28 -13.51
N ASN A 148 4.62 -21.64 -13.73
CA ASN A 148 3.91 -21.31 -14.98
C ASN A 148 3.49 -19.83 -15.00
N LYS A 149 4.15 -19.03 -15.85
CA LYS A 149 3.87 -17.60 -16.03
C LYS A 149 2.56 -17.27 -16.76
N ASN A 150 1.83 -18.27 -17.24
CA ASN A 150 0.47 -18.10 -17.78
C ASN A 150 -0.61 -18.54 -16.79
N TYR A 151 -0.24 -18.90 -15.56
CA TYR A 151 -1.19 -19.24 -14.50
C TYR A 151 -1.56 -17.95 -13.76
N ASP A 152 -2.49 -17.20 -14.36
CA ASP A 152 -2.92 -15.88 -13.90
C ASP A 152 -4.37 -15.89 -13.44
N ILE A 153 -4.72 -14.93 -12.57
CA ILE A 153 -6.11 -14.64 -12.22
C ILE A 153 -6.74 -13.85 -13.37
N ASN A 154 -7.65 -14.48 -14.09
CA ASN A 154 -8.50 -13.80 -15.05
C ASN A 154 -9.57 -12.98 -14.32
N ASN A 155 -9.64 -11.68 -14.58
CA ASN A 155 -10.58 -10.73 -13.96
C ASN A 155 -10.40 -10.57 -12.45
N VAL A 156 -9.17 -10.40 -11.96
CA VAL A 156 -8.96 -10.00 -10.56
C VAL A 156 -9.68 -8.68 -10.29
N HIS A 157 -10.33 -8.60 -9.12
CA HIS A 157 -11.00 -7.38 -8.66
C HIS A 157 -10.23 -6.79 -7.50
N TRP A 158 -9.98 -5.48 -7.53
CA TRP A 158 -9.43 -4.82 -6.37
C TRP A 158 -9.95 -3.41 -6.18
N GLU A 159 -10.00 -2.96 -4.93
CA GLU A 159 -10.44 -1.61 -4.56
C GLU A 159 -9.60 -1.09 -3.40
N LEU A 160 -9.24 0.19 -3.45
CA LEU A 160 -8.55 0.83 -2.33
C LEU A 160 -9.51 1.01 -1.15
N THR A 161 -9.02 0.73 0.06
CA THR A 161 -9.82 0.86 1.29
C THR A 161 -9.76 2.26 1.90
N GLY A 162 -8.89 3.12 1.37
CA GLY A 162 -8.56 4.43 1.93
C GLY A 162 -7.57 4.38 3.11
N LYS A 163 -7.12 3.18 3.51
CA LYS A 163 -6.09 3.00 4.54
C LYS A 163 -4.70 2.90 3.94
N LYS A 164 -3.70 3.12 4.78
CA LYS A 164 -2.28 3.03 4.43
C LYS A 164 -1.51 2.32 5.54
N ASN A 165 -0.62 1.39 5.17
CA ASN A 165 0.23 0.66 6.10
C ASN A 165 1.67 1.24 6.08
N PRO A 166 2.17 1.74 7.22
CA PRO A 166 3.52 2.29 7.31
C PRO A 166 4.64 1.30 6.94
N ARG A 167 4.45 -0.01 7.16
CA ARG A 167 5.45 -1.04 6.81
C ARG A 167 5.82 -1.04 5.33
N TYR A 168 4.84 -0.76 4.47
CA TYR A 168 4.99 -0.79 3.02
C TYR A 168 5.00 0.63 2.42
N SER A 169 5.11 1.65 3.27
CA SER A 169 5.18 3.05 2.84
C SER A 169 6.62 3.39 2.44
N ALA A 170 6.76 4.39 1.57
CA ALA A 170 8.07 4.93 1.22
C ALA A 170 8.80 5.46 2.47
N PRO A 171 10.13 5.26 2.58
CA PRO A 171 10.94 5.80 3.66
C PRO A 171 11.12 7.33 3.59
#